data_AF-A0A1X0SY70-F1
#
_entry.id   AF-A0A1X0SY70-F1
#
_cell.length_a   1.000
_cell.length_b   1.000
_cell.length_c   1.000
_cell.angle_alpha   90.00
_cell.angle_beta   90.00
_cell.angle_gamma   90.00
#
_symmetry.space_group_name_H-M   'P 1'
#
loop_
_entity.id
_entity.type
_entity.pdbx_description
1 polymer ?
#
loop_
_entity_poly.entity_id
_entity_poly.type
_entity_poly.pdbx_seq_one_letter_code
_entity_poly.pdbx_strand_id
1 'polypeptide(L)'
;MSDDASPKPDFVPYNAAAAIALVKAVFPRSTAELLQQSTGVPMRQVTRWLNGDSRIPPKLLAKFEKQLELRAELDHRVRLVYADLREEGLAIQVARSALLGLANHDDYLEIDTI
;
A
#
# COMPACT_ATOMS: atom_id res chain seq x y z
N MET A 1 40.77 -6.31 33.01
CA MET A 1 40.51 -6.91 31.69
C MET A 1 39.01 -6.80 31.49
N SER A 2 38.59 -5.85 30.65
CA SER A 2 37.18 -5.55 30.40
C SER A 2 36.75 -6.31 29.16
N ASP A 3 35.90 -7.33 29.35
CA ASP A 3 35.31 -8.08 28.23
C ASP A 3 34.23 -7.21 27.57
N ASP A 4 34.50 -6.88 26.31
CA ASP A 4 33.65 -6.10 25.42
C ASP A 4 32.50 -6.98 24.91
N ALA A 5 31.49 -7.18 25.75
CA ALA A 5 30.26 -7.88 25.38
C ALA A 5 29.41 -6.96 24.48
N SER A 6 29.78 -6.88 23.20
CA SER A 6 28.95 -6.27 22.16
C SER A 6 27.55 -6.90 22.17
N PRO A 7 26.46 -6.12 22.24
CA PRO A 7 25.11 -6.68 22.19
C PRO A 7 24.88 -7.27 20.79
N LYS A 8 24.68 -8.59 20.73
CA LYS A 8 24.26 -9.27 19.50
C LYS A 8 22.97 -8.59 19.02
N PRO A 9 22.84 -8.23 17.73
CA PRO A 9 21.62 -7.61 17.23
C PRO A 9 20.46 -8.56 17.45
N ASP A 10 19.39 -8.06 18.08
CA ASP A 10 18.15 -8.81 18.33
C ASP A 10 17.66 -9.46 17.03
N PHE A 11 17.86 -10.76 16.92
CA PHE A 11 17.49 -11.51 15.73
C PHE A 11 15.98 -11.73 15.76
N VAL A 12 15.21 -10.75 15.27
CA VAL A 12 13.77 -10.91 15.09
C VAL A 12 13.55 -11.96 13.99
N PRO A 13 12.96 -13.13 14.30
CA PRO A 13 12.73 -14.17 13.30
C PRO A 13 11.81 -13.65 12.20
N TYR A 14 12.19 -13.86 10.94
CA TYR A 14 11.37 -13.44 9.81
C TYR A 14 10.08 -14.24 9.75
N ASN A 15 8.94 -13.55 9.93
CA ASN A 15 7.62 -14.14 9.76
C ASN A 15 7.12 -13.91 8.33
N ALA A 16 7.30 -14.92 7.47
CA ALA A 16 6.86 -14.86 6.07
C ALA A 16 5.34 -14.67 5.94
N ALA A 17 4.54 -15.31 6.80
CA ALA A 17 3.08 -15.21 6.75
C ALA A 17 2.60 -13.78 7.05
N ALA A 18 3.18 -13.13 8.05
CA ALA A 18 2.87 -11.74 8.38
C ALA A 18 3.28 -10.78 7.24
N ALA A 19 4.44 -11.00 6.63
CA ALA A 19 4.93 -10.21 5.50
C ALA A 19 4.02 -10.34 4.27
N ILE A 20 3.54 -11.55 3.96
CA ILE A 20 2.60 -11.79 2.86
C ILE A 20 1.22 -11.19 3.16
N ALA A 21 0.76 -11.28 4.40
CA ALA A 21 -0.50 -10.65 4.82
C ALA A 21 -0.46 -9.13 4.66
N LEU A 22 0.66 -8.50 5.02
CA LEU A 22 0.89 -7.07 4.82
C LEU A 22 0.78 -6.67 3.34
N VAL A 23 1.44 -7.42 2.46
CA VAL A 23 1.36 -7.19 1.01
C VAL A 23 -0.08 -7.30 0.50
N LYS A 24 -0.84 -8.31 0.96
CA LYS A 24 -2.25 -8.48 0.61
C LYS A 24 -3.15 -7.36 1.13
N ALA A 25 -2.84 -6.82 2.30
CA ALA A 25 -3.58 -5.68 2.85
C ALA A 25 -3.38 -4.40 2.02
N VAL A 26 -2.16 -4.18 1.50
CA VAL A 26 -1.88 -3.06 0.60
C VAL A 26 -2.52 -3.27 -0.77
N PHE A 27 -2.44 -4.48 -1.34
CA PHE A 27 -2.89 -4.79 -2.70
C PHE A 27 -3.98 -5.88 -2.74
N PRO A 28 -5.25 -5.59 -2.39
CA PRO A 28 -6.28 -6.62 -2.17
C PRO A 28 -6.83 -7.30 -3.44
N ARG A 29 -6.70 -6.69 -4.63
CA ARG A 29 -7.33 -7.19 -5.88
C ARG A 29 -6.35 -7.72 -6.95
N SER A 30 -5.06 -7.34 -6.89
CA SER A 30 -4.01 -7.83 -7.81
C SER A 30 -2.62 -7.83 -7.14
N THR A 31 -2.39 -8.74 -6.20
CA THR A 31 -1.19 -8.72 -5.34
C THR A 31 0.15 -8.88 -6.06
N ALA A 32 0.24 -9.72 -7.10
CA ALA A 32 1.53 -10.04 -7.73
C ALA A 32 1.91 -9.02 -8.81
N GLU A 33 0.97 -8.68 -9.68
CA GLU A 33 1.16 -7.73 -10.79
C GLU A 33 1.37 -6.30 -10.27
N LEU A 34 0.54 -5.84 -9.34
CA LEU A 34 0.71 -4.50 -8.75
C LEU A 34 1.99 -4.42 -7.92
N LEU A 35 2.36 -5.51 -7.24
CA LEU A 35 3.63 -5.56 -6.52
C LEU A 35 4.82 -5.51 -7.48
N GLN A 36 4.76 -6.20 -8.61
CA GLN A 36 5.80 -6.16 -9.63
C GLN A 36 5.90 -4.76 -10.26
N GLN A 37 4.78 -4.15 -10.64
CA GLN A 37 4.74 -2.79 -11.18
C GLN A 37 5.27 -1.75 -10.19
N SER A 38 4.88 -1.85 -8.92
CA SER A 38 5.30 -0.89 -7.89
C SER A 38 6.76 -1.04 -7.44
N THR A 39 7.34 -2.23 -7.57
CA THR A 39 8.72 -2.50 -7.12
C THR A 39 9.73 -2.57 -8.25
N GLY A 40 9.30 -2.78 -9.49
CA GLY A 40 10.17 -3.04 -10.64
C GLY A 40 10.91 -4.37 -10.59
N VAL A 41 10.58 -5.23 -9.62
CA VAL A 41 11.24 -6.51 -9.38
C VAL A 41 10.68 -7.57 -10.34
N PRO A 42 11.50 -8.51 -10.86
CA PRO A 42 11.00 -9.55 -11.76
C PRO A 42 9.86 -10.37 -11.14
N MET A 43 8.86 -10.71 -11.94
CA MET A 43 7.67 -11.46 -11.49
C MET A 43 8.04 -12.74 -10.74
N ARG A 44 9.04 -13.48 -11.22
CA ARG A 44 9.54 -14.70 -10.54
C ARG A 44 9.95 -14.45 -9.09
N GLN A 45 10.59 -13.32 -8.81
CA GLN A 45 11.03 -12.97 -7.46
C GLN A 45 9.84 -12.54 -6.59
N VAL A 46 8.87 -11.83 -7.17
CA VAL A 46 7.60 -11.48 -6.52
C VAL A 46 6.80 -12.74 -6.14
N THR A 47 6.69 -13.72 -7.04
CA THR A 47 6.04 -15.00 -6.75
C THR A 47 6.73 -15.75 -5.62
N ARG A 48 8.08 -15.78 -5.60
CA ARG A 48 8.85 -16.41 -4.50
C ARG A 48 8.61 -15.72 -3.16
N TRP A 49 8.42 -14.40 -3.14
CA TRP A 49 8.03 -13.67 -1.93
C TRP A 49 6.63 -14.05 -1.46
N LEU A 50 5.66 -14.11 -2.38
CA LEU A 50 4.26 -14.44 -2.06
C LEU A 50 4.06 -15.90 -1.65
N ASN A 51 4.93 -16.81 -2.11
CA ASN A 51 4.94 -18.23 -1.73
C ASN A 51 5.71 -18.49 -0.42
N GLY A 52 6.48 -17.51 0.07
CA GLY A 52 7.34 -17.68 1.25
C GLY A 52 8.69 -18.35 0.97
N ASP A 53 9.01 -18.66 -0.29
CA ASP A 53 10.29 -19.24 -0.74
C ASP A 53 11.46 -18.26 -0.61
N SER A 54 11.17 -16.97 -0.42
CA SER A 54 12.15 -15.89 -0.32
C SER A 54 11.70 -14.85 0.70
N ARG A 55 12.68 -14.25 1.40
CA ARG A 55 12.43 -13.12 2.30
C ARG A 55 12.12 -11.84 1.51
N ILE A 56 11.08 -11.13 1.92
CA ILE A 56 10.77 -9.78 1.44
C ILE A 56 11.77 -8.80 2.08
N PRO A 57 12.38 -7.87 1.31
CA PRO A 57 13.31 -6.89 1.86
C PRO A 57 12.65 -6.07 3.00
N PRO A 58 13.32 -5.89 4.15
CA PRO A 58 12.73 -5.19 5.30
C PRO A 58 12.39 -3.72 5.00
N LYS A 59 13.20 -3.05 4.17
CA LYS A 59 12.91 -1.69 3.67
C LYS A 59 11.60 -1.62 2.88
N LEU A 60 11.25 -2.69 2.17
CA LEU A 60 10.03 -2.76 1.39
C LEU A 60 8.81 -3.00 2.30
N LEU A 61 8.95 -3.86 3.31
CA LEU A 61 7.92 -4.07 4.34
C LEU A 61 7.60 -2.77 5.09
N ALA A 62 8.61 -2.02 5.52
CA ALA A 62 8.42 -0.72 6.18
C ALA A 62 7.66 0.29 5.28
N LYS A 63 7.88 0.24 3.95
CA LYS A 63 7.11 1.06 3.00
C LYS A 63 5.64 0.63 2.95
N PHE A 64 5.36 -0.66 2.95
CA PHE A 64 3.99 -1.18 2.96
C PHE A 64 3.25 -0.87 4.25
N GLU A 65 3.92 -0.95 5.41
CA GLU A 65 3.37 -0.50 6.70
C GLU A 65 2.98 0.98 6.65
N LYS A 66 3.88 1.84 6.18
CA LYS A 66 3.60 3.28 6.01
C LYS A 66 2.47 3.54 5.01
N GLN A 67 2.36 2.77 3.94
CA GLN A 67 1.26 2.91 2.99
C GLN A 67 -0.09 2.54 3.61
N LEU A 68 -0.16 1.51 4.45
CA LEU A 68 -1.38 1.18 5.18
C LEU A 68 -1.77 2.27 6.16
N GLU A 69 -0.80 2.83 6.89
CA GLU A 69 -1.03 3.95 7.80
C GLU A 69 -1.60 5.16 7.06
N LEU A 70 -0.97 5.57 5.96
CA LEU A 70 -1.43 6.69 5.13
C LEU A 70 -2.84 6.45 4.56
N ARG A 71 -3.13 5.20 4.15
CA ARG A 71 -4.46 4.83 3.66
C ARG A 71 -5.52 4.95 4.76
N ALA A 72 -5.21 4.47 5.96
CA ALA A 72 -6.12 4.58 7.11
C ALA A 72 -6.35 6.05 7.50
N GLU A 73 -5.31 6.88 7.48
CA GLU A 73 -5.42 8.31 7.73
C GLU A 73 -6.29 9.00 6.66
N LEU A 74 -6.08 8.69 5.38
CA LEU A 74 -6.86 9.25 4.29
C LEU A 74 -8.33 8.81 4.37
N ASP A 75 -8.60 7.52 4.61
CA ASP A 75 -9.95 7.01 4.82
C ASP A 75 -10.64 7.73 5.99
N HIS A 76 -9.91 7.99 7.08
CA HIS A 76 -10.43 8.75 8.22
C HIS A 76 -10.77 10.20 7.84
N ARG A 77 -9.86 10.91 7.18
CA ARG A 77 -10.09 12.29 6.72
C ARG A 77 -11.27 12.39 5.75
N VAL A 78 -11.39 11.44 4.82
CA VAL A 78 -12.53 11.38 3.89
C VAL A 78 -13.84 11.19 4.65
N ARG A 79 -13.87 10.34 5.68
CA ARG A 79 -15.06 10.16 6.52
C ARG A 79 -15.44 11.41 7.29
N LEU A 80 -14.47 12.15 7.83
CA LEU A 80 -14.72 13.42 8.51
C LEU A 80 -15.33 14.44 7.55
N VAL A 81 -14.69 14.67 6.39
CA VAL A 81 -15.20 15.59 5.36
C VAL A 81 -16.60 15.18 4.90
N TYR A 82 -16.86 13.88 4.70
CA TYR A 82 -18.20 13.42 4.35
C TYR A 82 -19.22 13.66 5.47
N ALA A 83 -18.84 13.49 6.74
CA ALA A 83 -19.71 13.77 7.88
C ALA A 83 -20.07 15.26 7.93
N ASP A 84 -19.09 16.16 7.81
CA ASP A 84 -19.28 17.61 7.81
C ASP A 84 -20.21 18.03 6.65
N LEU A 85 -19.94 17.55 5.43
CA LEU A 85 -20.75 17.85 4.25
C LEU A 85 -22.17 17.28 4.33
N ARG A 86 -22.37 16.19 5.06
CA ARG A 86 -23.69 15.59 5.29
C ARG A 86 -24.52 16.47 6.22
N GLU A 87 -23.91 17.00 7.29
CA GLU A 87 -24.58 17.92 8.21
C GLU A 87 -24.96 19.23 7.52
N GLU A 88 -24.13 19.71 6.59
CA GLU A 88 -24.39 20.91 5.79
C GLU A 88 -25.34 20.69 4.60
N GLY A 89 -25.76 19.45 4.32
CA GLY A 89 -26.61 19.11 3.17
C GLY A 89 -25.94 19.24 1.79
N LEU A 90 -24.61 19.46 1.75
CA LEU A 90 -23.83 19.72 0.55
C LEU A 90 -23.15 18.47 -0.03
N ALA A 91 -23.18 17.33 0.68
CA ALA A 91 -22.49 16.11 0.27
C ALA A 91 -22.80 15.66 -1.17
N ILE A 92 -24.06 15.77 -1.61
CA ILE A 92 -24.47 15.39 -2.97
C ILE A 92 -23.90 16.35 -4.02
N GLN A 93 -23.82 17.64 -3.72
CA GLN A 93 -23.28 18.64 -4.64
C GLN A 93 -21.76 18.49 -4.79
N VAL A 94 -21.04 18.31 -3.69
CA VAL A 94 -19.59 18.05 -3.71
C VAL A 94 -19.27 16.75 -4.44
N ALA A 95 -20.02 15.67 -4.20
CA ALA A 95 -19.86 14.42 -4.93
C ALA A 95 -20.08 14.61 -6.45
N ARG A 96 -21.09 15.37 -6.87
CA ARG A 96 -21.32 15.70 -8.29
C ARG A 96 -20.18 16.52 -8.87
N SER A 97 -19.71 17.55 -8.17
CA SER A 97 -18.58 18.37 -8.61
C SER A 97 -17.27 17.58 -8.70
N ALA A 98 -17.01 16.68 -7.75
CA ALA A 98 -15.86 15.79 -7.80
C ALA A 98 -15.94 14.82 -8.99
N LEU A 99 -17.11 14.21 -9.23
CA LEU A 99 -17.33 13.33 -10.39
C LEU A 99 -17.17 14.09 -11.72
N LEU A 100 -17.68 15.32 -11.83
CA LEU A 100 -17.47 16.16 -13.01
C LEU A 100 -16.02 16.58 -13.17
N GLY A 101 -15.32 16.88 -12.08
CA GLY A 101 -13.89 17.18 -12.08
C GLY A 101 -13.04 15.99 -12.52
N LEU A 102 -13.37 14.78 -12.04
CA LEU A 102 -12.75 13.53 -12.46
C LEU A 102 -13.03 13.21 -13.94
N ALA A 103 -14.25 13.44 -14.41
CA ALA A 103 -14.62 13.22 -15.81
C ALA A 103 -13.95 14.22 -16.77
N ASN A 104 -13.62 15.42 -16.31
CA ASN A 104 -12.89 16.43 -17.07
C ASN A 104 -11.37 16.32 -16.92
N HIS A 105 -10.88 15.45 -16.04
CA HIS A 105 -9.45 15.14 -15.92
C HIS A 105 -9.15 14.03 -16.95
N ASP A 106 -9.10 14.41 -18.22
CA ASP A 106 -8.71 13.58 -19.37
C ASP A 106 -7.21 13.19 -19.31
N ASP A 107 -6.78 12.52 -18.22
CA ASP A 107 -5.68 11.55 -18.26
C ASP A 107 -6.31 10.16 -18.48
N TYR A 108 -7.08 10.04 -19.56
CA TYR A 108 -7.47 8.74 -20.10
C TYR A 108 -6.17 8.10 -20.59
N LEU A 109 -5.68 7.12 -19.84
CA LEU A 109 -4.62 6.21 -20.29
C LEU A 109 -4.85 5.90 -21.77
N GLU A 110 -3.92 6.34 -22.63
CA GLU A 110 -3.74 5.80 -23.96
C GLU A 110 -3.60 4.28 -23.79
N ILE A 111 -4.70 3.56 -23.94
CA ILE A 111 -4.67 2.15 -24.28
C ILE A 111 -4.31 2.15 -25.77
N ASP A 112 -3.04 2.44 -26.03
CA ASP A 112 -2.42 2.24 -27.32
C ASP A 112 -2.36 0.74 -27.56
N THR A 113 -3.31 0.27 -28.36
CA THR A 113 -3.20 -0.92 -29.17
C THR A 113 -1.86 -0.96 -29.90
N ILE A 114 -1.05 -1.99 -29.62
CA ILE A 114 -0.15 -2.62 -30.58
C ILE A 114 -0.41 -4.13 -30.55
#